data_AF-A0A8H3U278-F1
#
_entry.id   AF-A0A8H3U278-F1
#
_cell.length_a   1.000
_cell.length_b   1.000
_cell.length_c   1.000
_cell.angle_alpha   90.00
_cell.angle_beta   90.00
_cell.angle_gamma   90.00
#
_symmetry.space_group_name_H-M   'P 1'
#
loop_
_entity.id
_entity.type
_entity.pdbx_description
1 polymer ?
#
loop_
_entity_poly.entity_id
_entity_poly.type
_entity_poly.pdbx_seq_one_letter_code
_entity_poly.pdbx_strand_id
1 'polypeptide(L)'
;MFALEALSLVGETYGNSKSVHKSCVTEKYCQHPMSQVVQTSWVTMGLMYGQYIHKEVIRRACDLIMSRQNPDGSWLQEDAEGIFNETCVIDHPNDKFSFTIWALGMADGYLKS
;
A
#
# COMPACT_ATOMS: atom_id res chain seq x y z
N MET A 1 -3.22 1.78 12.25
CA MET A 1 -4.65 2.12 12.39
C MET A 1 -5.40 1.06 11.60
N PHE A 2 -5.90 -0.05 12.13
CA PHE A 2 -6.18 -0.50 13.49
C PHE A 2 -5.76 -1.96 13.54
N ALA A 3 -5.33 -2.44 14.70
CA ALA A 3 -5.30 -3.87 14.88
C ALA A 3 -5.50 -4.24 16.33
N LEU A 4 -6.21 -5.35 16.50
CA LEU A 4 -6.34 -6.21 17.65
C LEU A 4 -7.17 -7.40 17.13
N GLU A 5 -6.64 -8.62 17.31
CA GLU A 5 -7.29 -9.93 17.08
C GLU A 5 -7.09 -10.69 15.74
N ALA A 6 -5.89 -10.76 15.15
CA ALA A 6 -5.69 -11.58 13.94
C ALA A 6 -4.84 -12.86 14.08
N LEU A 7 -4.15 -13.13 15.20
CA LEU A 7 -3.04 -14.12 15.19
C LEU A 7 -3.30 -15.54 15.71
N SER A 8 -4.54 -15.97 15.92
CA SER A 8 -4.77 -17.36 16.34
C SER A 8 -5.08 -18.35 15.21
N LEU A 9 -5.39 -17.91 13.99
CA LEU A 9 -6.13 -18.76 13.04
C LEU A 9 -5.38 -19.21 11.77
N VAL A 10 -4.19 -18.68 11.45
CA VAL A 10 -3.63 -18.87 10.08
C VAL A 10 -2.26 -19.53 9.97
N GLY A 11 -1.60 -19.92 11.08
CA GLY A 11 -0.41 -20.78 10.99
C GLY A 11 0.84 -20.18 10.31
N GLU A 12 0.86 -18.87 10.06
CA GLU A 12 2.02 -18.10 9.57
C GLU A 12 2.96 -17.74 10.74
N THR A 13 4.28 -17.65 10.50
CA THR A 13 5.28 -17.38 11.56
C THR A 13 6.32 -16.32 11.17
N TYR A 14 6.91 -15.70 12.20
CA TYR A 14 8.01 -14.72 12.33
C TYR A 14 9.11 -14.65 11.23
N GLY A 15 9.29 -15.68 10.40
CA GLY A 15 10.50 -15.85 9.56
C GLY A 15 10.46 -15.32 8.13
N ASN A 16 9.31 -14.91 7.58
CA ASN A 16 9.16 -14.80 6.12
C ASN A 16 9.14 -13.38 5.51
N SER A 17 8.90 -12.30 6.26
CA SER A 17 8.92 -10.92 5.70
C SER A 17 10.05 -10.05 6.26
N LYS A 18 11.14 -9.89 5.47
CA LYS A 18 12.35 -9.14 5.87
C LYS A 18 12.18 -7.62 5.85
N SER A 19 11.20 -7.11 5.11
CA SER A 19 11.04 -5.68 4.78
C SER A 19 10.11 -4.98 5.79
N VAL A 20 8.97 -5.60 6.07
CA VAL A 20 7.91 -5.13 6.98
C VAL A 20 8.42 -5.11 8.43
N HIS A 21 9.16 -6.15 8.85
CA HIS A 21 9.75 -6.25 10.19
C HIS A 21 10.82 -5.18 10.47
N LYS A 22 11.62 -4.80 9.48
CA LYS A 22 12.74 -3.87 9.69
C LYS A 22 12.26 -2.45 10.02
N SER A 23 11.22 -1.97 9.34
CA SER A 23 10.71 -0.60 9.54
C SER A 23 10.10 -0.41 10.93
N CYS A 24 9.30 -1.37 11.41
CA CYS A 24 8.63 -1.26 12.70
C CYS A 24 9.58 -1.40 13.88
N VAL A 25 10.47 -2.40 13.87
CA VAL A 25 11.38 -2.63 15.00
C VAL A 25 12.45 -1.54 15.14
N THR A 26 12.83 -0.89 14.03
CA THR A 26 13.83 0.18 14.07
C THR A 26 13.24 1.58 14.23
N GLU A 27 11.91 1.70 14.24
CA GLU A 27 11.17 2.97 14.18
C GLU A 27 11.67 3.93 13.08
N LYS A 28 12.23 3.37 12.02
CA LYS A 28 12.84 4.10 10.90
C LYS A 28 12.30 3.55 9.60
N TYR A 29 12.05 4.45 8.66
CA TYR A 29 11.62 4.07 7.34
C TYR A 29 12.69 3.17 6.67
N CYS A 30 12.35 1.91 6.43
CA CYS A 30 13.19 0.99 5.68
C CYS A 30 12.54 0.72 4.32
N GLN A 31 13.18 1.25 3.28
CA GLN A 31 12.71 1.12 1.90
C GLN A 31 12.64 -0.36 1.47
N HIS A 32 11.48 -0.77 0.96
CA HIS A 32 11.32 -2.06 0.31
C HIS A 32 12.07 -2.09 -1.05
N PRO A 33 12.70 -3.21 -1.45
CA PRO A 33 13.41 -3.32 -2.75
C PRO A 33 12.55 -2.98 -3.98
N MET A 34 11.24 -3.18 -3.88
CA MET A 34 10.25 -2.84 -4.89
C MET A 34 9.16 -1.94 -4.32
N SER A 35 8.66 -0.97 -5.09
CA SER A 35 7.48 -0.20 -4.70
C SER A 35 6.30 -1.13 -4.43
N GLN A 36 5.43 -0.76 -3.49
CA GLN A 36 4.23 -1.52 -3.14
C GLN A 36 2.96 -0.75 -3.55
N VAL A 37 1.98 -1.41 -4.14
CA VAL A 37 0.80 -0.82 -4.80
C VAL A 37 -0.11 -0.14 -3.79
N VAL A 38 -0.37 -0.76 -2.64
CA VAL A 38 -1.23 -0.19 -1.59
C VAL A 38 -0.58 1.06 -0.98
N GLN A 39 0.70 0.99 -0.63
CA GLN A 39 1.46 2.11 -0.07
C GLN A 39 1.61 3.24 -1.12
N THR A 40 1.80 2.91 -2.40
CA THR A 40 1.79 3.89 -3.48
C THR A 40 0.42 4.57 -3.59
N SER A 41 -0.67 3.83 -3.45
CA SER A 41 -2.03 4.36 -3.45
C SER A 41 -2.27 5.34 -2.29
N TRP A 42 -1.84 4.99 -1.07
CA TRP A 42 -1.92 5.88 0.10
C TRP A 42 -1.16 7.19 -0.10
N VAL A 43 0.09 7.11 -0.58
CA VAL A 43 0.90 8.31 -0.83
C VAL A 43 0.25 9.16 -1.92
N THR A 44 -0.27 8.55 -2.98
CA THR A 44 -0.95 9.26 -4.07
C THR A 44 -2.14 10.04 -3.54
N MET A 45 -3.00 9.40 -2.74
CA MET A 45 -4.13 10.05 -2.08
C MET A 45 -3.69 11.17 -1.14
N GLY A 46 -2.66 10.94 -0.32
CA GLY A 46 -2.11 11.94 0.59
C GLY A 46 -1.59 13.20 -0.12
N LEU A 47 -0.88 13.03 -1.25
CA LEU A 47 -0.42 14.15 -2.07
C LEU A 47 -1.58 14.96 -2.67
N MET A 48 -2.66 14.30 -3.09
CA MET A 48 -3.86 14.98 -3.59
C MET A 48 -4.59 15.74 -2.48
N TYR A 49 -4.77 15.13 -1.30
CA TYR A 49 -5.36 15.82 -0.14
C TYR A 49 -4.54 17.04 0.29
N GLY A 50 -3.21 16.93 0.20
CA GLY A 50 -2.28 18.03 0.46
C GLY A 50 -2.17 19.07 -0.67
N GLN A 51 -2.96 18.94 -1.73
CA GLN A 51 -2.93 19.83 -2.91
C GLN A 51 -1.51 19.99 -3.49
N TYR A 52 -0.77 18.90 -3.57
CA TYR A 52 0.61 18.93 -4.05
C TYR A 52 0.69 19.48 -5.48
N ILE A 53 1.56 20.47 -5.67
CA ILE A 53 1.64 21.27 -6.91
C ILE A 53 2.20 20.48 -8.10
N HIS A 54 3.00 19.45 -7.83
CA HIS A 54 3.73 18.67 -8.82
C HIS A 54 2.90 17.46 -9.30
N LYS A 55 1.97 17.72 -10.21
CA LYS A 55 1.03 16.71 -10.74
C LYS A 55 1.72 15.56 -11.48
N GLU A 56 2.95 15.74 -11.98
CA GLU A 56 3.74 14.70 -12.63
C GLU A 56 4.12 13.55 -11.68
N VAL A 57 4.33 13.85 -10.38
CA VAL A 57 4.62 12.82 -9.38
C VAL A 57 3.40 11.92 -9.18
N ILE A 58 2.21 12.53 -9.15
CA ILE A 58 0.92 11.82 -9.05
C ILE A 58 0.70 10.97 -10.31
N ARG A 59 0.96 11.50 -11.51
CA ARG A 59 0.87 10.72 -12.76
C ARG A 59 1.74 9.48 -12.74
N ARG A 60 3.02 9.61 -12.37
CA ARG A 60 3.93 8.46 -12.27
C ARG A 60 3.44 7.41 -11.27
N ALA A 61 2.83 7.83 -10.16
CA ALA A 61 2.26 6.91 -9.19
C ALA A 61 1.05 6.17 -9.76
N CYS A 62 0.17 6.88 -10.47
CA CYS A 62 -0.94 6.26 -11.21
C CYS A 62 -0.46 5.28 -12.28
N ASP A 63 0.56 5.64 -13.05
CA ASP A 63 1.15 4.77 -14.07
C ASP A 63 1.66 3.47 -13.47
N LEU A 64 2.32 3.54 -12.30
CA LEU A 64 2.75 2.35 -11.57
C LEU A 64 1.57 1.48 -11.13
N ILE A 65 0.53 2.09 -10.53
CA ILE A 65 -0.66 1.37 -10.09
C ILE A 65 -1.35 0.69 -11.28
N MET A 66 -1.56 1.40 -12.39
CA MET A 66 -2.18 0.86 -13.60
C MET A 66 -1.33 -0.24 -14.25
N SER A 67 -0.01 -0.08 -14.29
CA SER A 67 0.90 -1.08 -14.89
C SER A 67 0.89 -2.43 -14.17
N ARG A 68 0.39 -2.49 -12.94
CA ARG A 68 0.30 -3.70 -12.12
C ARG A 68 -1.12 -4.27 -12.05
N GLN A 69 -2.08 -3.67 -12.75
CA GLN A 69 -3.42 -4.21 -12.87
C GLN A 69 -3.39 -5.42 -13.81
N ASN A 70 -3.96 -6.54 -13.35
CA ASN A 70 -4.13 -7.75 -14.16
C ASN A 70 -5.24 -7.56 -15.21
N PRO A 71 -5.28 -8.41 -16.25
CA PRO A 71 -6.32 -8.34 -17.29
C PRO A 71 -7.75 -8.51 -16.77
N ASP A 72 -7.94 -9.17 -15.63
CA ASP A 72 -9.25 -9.34 -14.95
C ASP A 72 -9.64 -8.12 -14.09
N GLY A 73 -8.80 -7.08 -14.07
CA GLY A 73 -8.98 -5.88 -13.26
C GLY A 73 -8.47 -5.98 -11.83
N SER A 74 -7.92 -7.14 -11.43
CA SER A 74 -7.38 -7.35 -10.09
C SER A 74 -5.95 -6.84 -9.92
N TRP A 75 -5.50 -6.73 -8.67
CA TRP A 75 -4.09 -6.56 -8.32
C TRP A 75 -3.59 -7.77 -7.54
N LEU A 76 -2.31 -8.10 -7.71
CA LEU A 76 -1.66 -9.14 -6.92
C LEU A 76 -1.52 -8.69 -5.46
N GLN A 77 -1.56 -9.64 -4.54
CA GLN A 77 -1.17 -9.41 -3.16
C GLN A 77 0.36 -9.22 -3.16
N GLU A 78 0.84 -8.07 -2.68
CA GLU A 78 2.28 -7.82 -2.51
C GLU A 78 2.66 -8.02 -1.03
N ASP A 79 3.80 -7.49 -0.57
CA ASP A 79 4.21 -7.67 0.82
C ASP A 79 3.19 -7.04 1.77
N ALA A 80 3.03 -7.67 2.92
CA ALA A 80 1.95 -7.36 3.84
C ALA A 80 1.85 -5.88 4.22
N GLU A 81 0.63 -5.38 4.20
CA GLU A 81 0.33 -3.96 4.34
C GLU A 81 0.01 -3.53 5.77
N GLY A 82 -0.44 -4.48 6.60
CA GLY A 82 -0.83 -4.26 7.98
C GLY A 82 0.19 -4.80 8.98
N ILE A 83 0.51 -3.99 10.00
CA ILE A 83 1.31 -4.43 11.16
C ILE A 83 0.55 -4.04 12.43
N PHE A 84 0.41 -5.03 13.31
CA PHE A 84 -0.16 -4.90 14.63
C PHE A 84 0.91 -5.18 15.68
N ASN A 85 0.93 -4.39 16.76
CA ASN A 85 1.80 -4.62 17.92
C ASN A 85 3.28 -4.85 17.56
N GLU A 86 3.77 -4.19 16.50
CA GLU A 86 5.15 -4.27 15.97
C GLU A 86 5.63 -5.66 15.49
N THR A 87 4.89 -6.73 15.79
CA THR A 87 5.31 -8.12 15.59
C THR A 87 4.32 -8.94 14.77
N CYS A 88 3.09 -8.46 14.58
CA CYS A 88 2.01 -9.19 13.94
C CYS A 88 1.72 -8.61 12.56
N VAL A 89 2.04 -9.36 11.53
CA VAL A 89 1.70 -9.02 10.14
C VAL A 89 0.23 -9.40 9.87
N ILE A 90 -0.55 -8.50 9.28
CA ILE A 90 -1.95 -8.72 8.92
C ILE A 90 -2.14 -8.41 7.44
N ASP A 91 -2.54 -9.45 6.69
CA ASP A 91 -2.90 -9.31 5.28
C ASP A 91 -4.32 -8.78 5.15
N HIS A 92 -4.48 -7.71 4.38
CA HIS A 92 -5.77 -7.12 4.09
C HIS A 92 -6.08 -7.35 2.60
N PRO A 93 -6.67 -8.49 2.23
CA PRO A 93 -6.78 -8.90 0.82
C PRO A 93 -7.61 -7.95 -0.05
N ASN A 94 -8.43 -7.11 0.58
CA ASN A 94 -9.28 -6.12 -0.10
C ASN A 94 -8.60 -4.75 -0.28
N ASP A 95 -7.49 -4.48 0.40
CA ASP A 95 -6.82 -3.17 0.38
C ASP A 95 -6.25 -2.86 -1.00
N LYS A 96 -5.68 -3.88 -1.65
CA LYS A 96 -5.18 -3.80 -3.04
C LYS A 96 -6.25 -3.47 -4.08
N PHE A 97 -7.53 -3.65 -3.77
CA PHE A 97 -8.64 -3.22 -4.62
C PHE A 97 -9.15 -1.85 -4.17
N SER A 98 -9.41 -1.71 -2.87
CA SER A 98 -10.07 -0.54 -2.33
C SER A 98 -9.22 0.72 -2.50
N PHE A 99 -7.92 0.64 -2.17
CA PHE A 99 -7.03 1.80 -2.25
C PHE A 99 -6.60 2.12 -3.68
N THR A 100 -6.40 1.12 -4.53
CA THR A 100 -6.01 1.36 -5.93
C THR A 100 -7.14 2.03 -6.70
N ILE A 101 -8.35 1.51 -6.59
CA ILE A 101 -9.54 2.09 -7.25
C ILE A 101 -9.79 3.50 -6.71
N TRP A 102 -9.72 3.70 -5.39
CA TRP A 102 -9.93 5.01 -4.79
C TRP A 102 -8.86 6.03 -5.22
N ALA A 103 -7.58 5.65 -5.17
CA ALA A 103 -6.49 6.52 -5.59
C ALA A 103 -6.60 6.93 -7.06
N LEU A 104 -6.88 5.97 -7.96
CA LEU A 104 -7.07 6.26 -9.38
C LEU A 104 -8.30 7.14 -9.66
N GLY A 105 -9.42 6.86 -8.99
CA GLY A 105 -10.64 7.66 -9.11
C GLY A 105 -10.45 9.11 -8.65
N MET A 106 -9.73 9.32 -7.54
CA MET A 106 -9.37 10.67 -7.08
C MET A 106 -8.41 11.36 -8.05
N ALA A 107 -7.40 10.64 -8.55
CA ALA A 107 -6.39 11.19 -9.45
C ALA A 107 -6.99 11.65 -10.78
N ASP A 108 -7.99 10.94 -11.31
CA ASP A 108 -8.68 11.35 -12.54
C ASP A 108 -9.29 12.75 -12.42
N GLY A 109 -9.97 13.05 -11.31
CA GLY A 109 -10.50 14.38 -11.04
C GLY A 109 -9.41 15.42 -10.77
N TYR A 110 -8.40 15.07 -9.96
CA TYR A 110 -7.34 15.99 -9.56
C TYR A 110 -6.39 16.39 -10.71
N LEU A 111 -6.15 15.50 -11.67
CA LEU A 111 -5.26 15.75 -12.80
C LEU A 111 -5.91 16.54 -13.94
N LYS A 112 -7.25 16.57 -13.99
CA LYS A 112 -8.05 17.32 -14.97
C LYS A 112 -8.36 18.75 -14.55
N SER A 113 -8.30 19.05 -13.25
CA SER A 113 -8.39 20.42 -12.72
C SER A 113 -7.13 21.24 -13.00
#